data_AF-A0A4R2KIH8-F1
#
_entry.id   AF-A0A4R2KIH8-F1
#
_cell.length_a   1.000
_cell.length_b   1.000
_cell.length_c   1.000
_cell.angle_alpha   90.00
_cell.angle_beta   90.00
_cell.angle_gamma   90.00
#
_symmetry.space_group_name_H-M   'P 1'
#
loop_
_entity.id
_entity.type
_entity.pdbx_description
1 polymer ?
#
loop_
_entity_poly.entity_id
_entity_poly.type
_entity_poly.pdbx_seq_one_letter_code
_entity_poly.pdbx_strand_id
1 'polypeptide(L)'
;MNSPFEKYLPILSRIFIICFIVLGTYFMSTTFIFYILPFIISWILSSVLEPVILFFTKYLKLSRNTATFIAVLFSILFMGTLIALIGGMIIIQLTKLSMELPQYSRNLYFHSNHLTKKLEHLYIQLPPDIAQSIINGINGLFQNLTTIIGKCISSLLSFISAIPGFFIFLLVTIMATFFIARDKPKIKKFIIAQLPKNTISKSRIIKQNLLFALTGYIKAQFILMFITFVESTIGLTIIGIDYAVLIAFFASIIDALPILGTGFIYVPLILLKFLTHSYDQCLHLSILYGIIILVRQLLEPKILGNQIGLYPLVTLISMYVGLKLFGILGLLIGPISVVIFTTFQKIDLLPKWKN
;
A
#
# COMPACT_ATOMS: atom_id res chain seq x y z
N MET A 1 48.87 -22.63 34.73
CA MET A 1 47.44 -22.77 35.07
C MET A 1 46.68 -21.83 34.15
N ASN A 2 46.16 -22.34 33.03
CA ASN A 2 45.31 -21.52 32.18
C ASN A 2 43.99 -21.32 32.92
N SER A 3 43.64 -20.07 33.20
CA SER A 3 42.42 -19.75 33.94
C SER A 3 41.22 -20.31 33.15
N PRO A 4 40.18 -20.83 33.83
CA PRO A 4 38.98 -21.34 33.15
C PRO A 4 38.31 -20.30 32.25
N PHE A 5 38.67 -19.02 32.37
CA PHE A 5 38.20 -17.89 31.58
C PHE A 5 38.71 -17.88 30.12
N GLU A 6 39.94 -18.34 29.87
CA GLU A 6 40.52 -18.34 28.50
C GLU A 6 39.81 -19.31 27.56
N LYS A 7 39.19 -20.36 28.11
CA LYS A 7 38.46 -21.37 27.34
C LYS A 7 37.11 -20.86 26.80
N TYR A 8 36.49 -19.88 27.47
CA TYR A 8 35.18 -19.33 27.09
C TYR A 8 35.26 -18.04 26.26
N LEU A 9 36.43 -17.39 26.23
CA LEU A 9 36.69 -16.18 25.42
C LEU A 9 36.31 -16.32 23.93
N PRO A 10 36.67 -17.42 23.22
CA PRO A 10 36.32 -17.57 21.80
C PRO A 10 34.84 -17.91 21.57
N ILE A 11 34.13 -18.40 22.59
CA ILE A 11 32.69 -18.69 22.51
C ILE A 11 31.91 -17.39 22.73
N LEU A 12 32.31 -16.59 23.71
CA LEU A 12 31.73 -15.27 23.97
C LEU A 12 31.93 -14.30 22.79
N SER A 13 33.11 -14.32 22.15
CA SER A 13 33.35 -13.47 20.96
C SER A 13 32.50 -13.89 19.76
N ARG A 14 32.29 -15.19 19.54
CA ARG A 14 31.38 -15.70 18.50
C ARG A 14 29.93 -15.33 18.78
N ILE A 15 29.48 -15.44 20.02
CA ILE A 15 28.13 -15.03 20.43
C ILE A 15 27.95 -13.52 20.25
N PHE A 16 28.96 -12.72 20.59
CA PHE A 16 28.92 -11.27 20.40
C PHE A 16 28.89 -10.88 18.92
N ILE A 17 29.68 -11.54 18.07
CA ILE A 17 29.67 -11.34 16.61
C ILE A 17 28.31 -11.74 16.02
N ILE A 18 27.74 -12.87 16.44
CA ILE A 18 26.41 -13.30 15.99
C ILE A 18 25.34 -12.31 16.45
N CYS A 19 25.35 -11.88 17.71
CA CYS A 19 24.45 -10.84 18.21
C CYS A 19 24.62 -9.52 17.46
N PHE A 20 25.85 -9.12 17.15
CA PHE A 20 26.13 -7.89 16.40
C PHE A 20 25.66 -7.98 14.94
N ILE A 21 25.81 -9.15 14.30
CA ILE A 21 25.28 -9.41 12.96
C ILE A 21 23.75 -9.44 12.97
N VAL A 22 23.12 -10.05 14.00
CA VAL A 22 21.65 -10.12 14.13
C VAL A 22 21.06 -8.75 14.47
N LEU A 23 21.66 -7.99 15.40
CA LEU A 23 21.27 -6.61 15.71
C LEU A 23 21.53 -5.68 14.54
N GLY A 24 22.66 -5.84 13.85
CA GLY A 24 23.03 -5.09 12.66
C GLY A 24 22.06 -5.35 11.52
N THR A 25 21.70 -6.61 11.27
CA THR A 25 20.68 -6.97 10.26
C THR A 25 19.27 -6.51 10.66
N TYR A 26 18.93 -6.54 11.95
CA TYR A 26 17.65 -6.01 12.47
C TYR A 26 17.54 -4.49 12.30
N PHE A 27 18.56 -3.73 12.73
CA PHE A 27 18.63 -2.27 12.56
C PHE A 27 18.74 -1.84 11.10
N MET A 28 19.51 -2.58 10.29
CA MET A 28 19.53 -2.36 8.84
C MET A 28 18.17 -2.67 8.23
N SER A 29 17.48 -3.74 8.62
CA SER A 29 16.21 -4.10 7.96
C SER A 29 15.11 -3.05 8.14
N THR A 30 15.01 -2.39 9.29
CA THR A 30 13.87 -1.51 9.60
C THR A 30 14.06 -0.07 9.14
N THR A 31 15.28 0.48 9.21
CA THR A 31 15.54 1.88 8.82
C THR A 31 16.24 2.01 7.46
N PHE A 32 17.09 1.05 7.08
CA PHE A 32 17.90 1.15 5.85
C PHE A 32 17.09 0.98 4.58
N ILE A 33 16.00 0.19 4.62
CA ILE A 33 15.14 -0.02 3.45
C ILE A 33 14.62 1.33 2.94
N PHE A 34 14.24 2.25 3.84
CA PHE A 34 13.64 3.53 3.47
C PHE A 34 14.63 4.43 2.72
N TYR A 35 15.92 4.34 3.06
CA TYR A 35 16.99 5.07 2.37
C TYR A 35 17.36 4.46 1.02
N ILE A 36 17.23 3.14 0.86
CA ILE A 36 17.49 2.46 -0.42
C ILE A 36 16.27 2.48 -1.35
N LEU A 37 15.06 2.61 -0.78
CA LEU A 37 13.80 2.64 -1.50
C LEU A 37 13.79 3.54 -2.76
N PRO A 38 14.27 4.80 -2.74
CA PRO A 38 14.29 5.63 -3.95
C PRO A 38 15.14 5.00 -5.06
N PHE A 39 16.22 4.30 -4.74
CA PHE A 39 17.06 3.60 -5.73
C PHE A 39 16.40 2.35 -6.29
N ILE A 40 15.68 1.59 -5.46
CA ILE A 40 14.90 0.42 -5.91
C ILE A 40 13.81 0.88 -6.87
N ILE A 41 13.02 1.89 -6.49
CA ILE A 41 11.98 2.48 -7.33
C ILE A 41 12.61 3.01 -8.63
N SER A 42 13.76 3.67 -8.54
CA SER A 42 14.47 4.17 -9.70
C SER A 42 14.91 3.09 -10.68
N TRP A 43 15.33 1.93 -10.17
CA TRP A 43 15.69 0.78 -11.00
C TRP A 43 14.48 0.22 -11.75
N ILE A 44 13.33 0.17 -11.09
CA ILE A 44 12.05 -0.25 -11.68
C ILE A 44 11.63 0.77 -12.75
N LEU A 45 11.55 2.07 -12.40
CA LEU A 45 11.19 3.15 -13.32
C LEU A 45 12.11 3.19 -14.54
N SER A 46 13.43 3.09 -14.33
CA SER A 46 14.42 2.96 -15.41
C SER A 46 14.11 1.80 -16.35
N SER A 47 13.58 0.70 -15.84
CA SER A 47 13.23 -0.48 -16.64
C SER A 47 11.92 -0.32 -17.39
N VAL A 48 10.94 0.37 -16.81
CA VAL A 48 9.70 0.77 -17.47
C VAL A 48 9.96 1.79 -18.59
N LEU A 49 10.92 2.72 -18.39
CA LEU A 49 11.28 3.74 -19.38
C LEU A 49 12.18 3.21 -20.51
N GLU A 50 12.88 2.09 -20.33
CA GLU A 50 13.79 1.52 -21.34
C GLU A 50 13.18 1.37 -22.75
N PRO A 51 11.96 0.83 -22.95
CA PRO A 51 11.34 0.77 -24.28
C PRO A 51 11.17 2.15 -24.93
N VAL A 52 10.79 3.17 -24.15
CA VAL A 52 10.64 4.56 -24.64
C VAL A 52 12.02 5.14 -25.02
N ILE A 53 13.03 4.92 -24.17
CA ILE A 53 14.41 5.36 -24.42
C ILE A 53 14.97 4.70 -25.69
N LEU A 54 14.76 3.39 -25.86
CA LEU A 54 15.18 2.65 -27.04
C LEU A 54 14.41 3.08 -28.29
N PHE A 55 13.12 3.42 -28.16
CA PHE A 55 12.33 3.98 -29.26
C PHE A 55 12.94 5.30 -29.75
N PHE A 56 13.22 6.23 -28.83
CA PHE A 56 13.88 7.49 -29.18
C PHE A 56 15.31 7.31 -29.73
N THR A 57 16.07 6.37 -29.17
CA THR A 57 17.43 6.10 -29.65
C THR A 57 17.42 5.47 -31.04
N LYS A 58 16.49 4.53 -31.32
CA LYS A 58 16.45 3.75 -32.56
C LYS A 58 15.75 4.50 -33.70
N TYR A 59 14.60 5.12 -33.45
CA TYR A 59 13.78 5.74 -34.48
C TYR A 59 14.09 7.23 -34.68
N LEU A 60 14.36 7.96 -33.59
CA LEU A 60 14.70 9.40 -33.66
C LEU A 60 16.23 9.64 -33.72
N LYS A 61 17.04 8.59 -33.68
CA LYS A 61 18.53 8.64 -33.71
C LYS A 61 19.14 9.56 -32.65
N LEU A 62 18.43 9.78 -31.54
CA LEU A 62 18.90 10.61 -30.44
C LEU A 62 20.01 9.90 -29.65
N SER A 63 20.93 10.69 -29.07
CA SER A 63 21.93 10.14 -28.16
C SER A 63 21.24 9.56 -26.92
N ARG A 64 21.77 8.46 -26.36
CA ARG A 64 21.12 7.80 -25.21
C ARG A 64 20.88 8.77 -24.04
N ASN A 65 21.79 9.72 -23.79
CA ASN A 65 21.60 10.73 -22.75
C ASN A 65 20.37 11.61 -23.00
N THR A 66 20.18 12.09 -24.24
CA THR A 66 19.05 12.96 -24.61
C THR A 66 17.74 12.17 -24.63
N ALA A 67 17.76 10.94 -25.16
CA ALA A 67 16.62 10.02 -25.11
C ALA A 67 16.16 9.74 -23.66
N THR A 68 17.11 9.48 -22.75
CA THR A 68 16.82 9.30 -21.32
C THR A 68 16.26 10.57 -20.68
N PHE A 69 16.85 11.73 -20.96
CA PHE A 69 16.36 13.00 -20.43
C PHE A 69 14.92 13.27 -20.83
N ILE A 70 14.59 13.12 -22.12
CA ILE A 70 13.24 13.31 -22.66
C ILE A 70 12.26 12.31 -22.04
N ALA A 71 12.64 11.03 -21.95
CA ALA A 71 11.78 9.99 -21.37
C ALA A 71 11.48 10.24 -19.89
N VAL A 72 12.48 10.64 -19.09
CA VAL A 72 12.31 10.99 -17.68
C VAL A 72 11.47 12.26 -17.53
N LEU A 73 11.74 13.29 -18.33
CA LEU A 73 10.96 14.54 -18.32
C LEU A 73 9.49 14.28 -18.65
N PHE A 74 9.22 13.49 -19.69
CA PHE A 74 7.87 13.08 -20.06
C PHE A 74 7.18 12.31 -18.93
N SER A 75 7.89 11.39 -18.27
CA SER A 75 7.37 10.65 -17.11
C SER A 75 7.02 11.58 -15.95
N ILE A 76 7.85 12.59 -15.67
CA ILE A 76 7.60 13.59 -14.61
C ILE A 76 6.38 14.44 -14.96
N LEU A 77 6.28 14.92 -16.20
CA LEU A 77 5.13 15.70 -16.65
C LEU A 77 3.84 14.90 -16.59
N PHE A 78 3.87 13.64 -17.04
CA PHE A 78 2.73 12.73 -17.00
C PHE A 78 2.30 12.39 -15.56
N MET A 79 3.23 12.03 -14.69
CA MET A 79 2.91 11.74 -13.28
C MET A 79 2.50 13.02 -12.54
N GLY A 80 3.16 14.14 -12.80
CA GLY A 80 2.83 15.44 -12.20
C GLY A 80 1.43 15.93 -12.59
N THR A 81 1.04 15.77 -13.86
CA THR A 81 -0.32 16.09 -14.31
C THR A 81 -1.36 15.15 -13.69
N LEU A 82 -1.10 13.84 -13.63
CA LEU A 82 -1.99 12.91 -12.94
C LEU A 82 -2.16 13.26 -11.45
N ILE A 83 -1.06 13.54 -10.75
CA ILE A 83 -1.09 13.93 -9.33
C ILE A 83 -1.82 15.27 -9.17
N ALA A 84 -1.63 16.24 -10.06
CA ALA A 84 -2.33 17.52 -10.01
C ALA A 84 -3.83 17.38 -10.28
N LEU A 85 -4.24 16.52 -11.22
CA LEU A 85 -5.65 16.25 -11.51
C LEU A 85 -6.34 15.54 -10.33
N ILE A 86 -5.72 14.47 -9.83
CA ILE A 86 -6.23 13.70 -8.69
C ILE A 86 -6.21 14.57 -7.42
N GLY A 87 -5.11 15.27 -7.17
CA GLY A 87 -4.95 16.19 -6.03
C GLY A 87 -5.94 17.35 -6.08
N GLY A 88 -6.15 17.95 -7.25
CA GLY A 88 -7.17 18.98 -7.46
C GLY A 88 -8.58 18.47 -7.21
N MET A 89 -8.91 17.27 -7.71
CA MET A 89 -10.17 16.60 -7.38
C MET A 89 -10.33 16.36 -5.88
N ILE A 90 -9.26 15.90 -5.19
CA ILE A 90 -9.28 15.68 -3.74
C ILE A 90 -9.46 17.00 -2.99
N ILE A 91 -8.74 18.06 -3.36
CA ILE A 91 -8.84 19.37 -2.70
C ILE A 91 -10.26 19.92 -2.84
N ILE A 92 -10.82 19.94 -4.06
CA ILE A 92 -12.19 20.41 -4.29
C ILE A 92 -13.19 19.62 -3.43
N GLN A 93 -12.99 18.32 -3.29
CA GLN A 93 -13.86 17.45 -2.50
C GLN A 93 -13.66 17.62 -0.99
N LEU A 94 -12.42 17.81 -0.52
CA LEU A 94 -12.12 18.13 0.88
C LEU A 94 -12.65 19.50 1.26
N THR A 95 -12.60 20.48 0.36
CA THR A 95 -13.16 21.82 0.59
C THR A 95 -14.68 21.75 0.72
N LYS A 96 -15.36 21.01 -0.16
CA LYS A 96 -16.81 20.77 -0.03
C LYS A 96 -17.15 20.04 1.27
N LEU A 97 -16.41 18.98 1.61
CA LEU A 97 -16.58 18.25 2.86
C LEU A 97 -16.36 19.15 4.09
N SER A 98 -15.37 20.04 4.06
CA SER A 98 -15.09 20.99 5.14
C SER A 98 -16.18 22.05 5.29
N MET A 99 -16.85 22.44 4.20
CA MET A 99 -17.98 23.38 4.23
C MET A 99 -19.27 22.72 4.73
N GLU A 100 -19.46 21.42 4.46
CA GLU A 100 -20.65 20.65 4.84
C GLU A 100 -20.51 19.99 6.23
N LEU A 101 -19.29 19.74 6.71
CA LEU A 101 -18.99 19.16 8.03
C LEU A 101 -19.67 19.90 9.20
N PRO A 102 -19.68 21.25 9.26
CA PRO A 102 -20.42 22.00 10.28
C PRO A 102 -21.93 21.79 10.22
N GLN A 103 -22.50 21.48 9.04
CA GLN A 103 -23.91 21.17 8.90
C GLN A 103 -24.22 19.73 9.35
N TYR A 104 -23.32 18.77 9.08
CA TYR A 104 -23.41 17.42 9.63
C TYR A 104 -23.29 17.41 11.15
N SER A 105 -22.36 18.17 11.73
CA SER A 105 -22.23 18.28 13.19
C SER A 105 -23.41 18.98 13.84
N ARG A 106 -23.98 20.02 13.20
CA ARG A 106 -25.19 20.70 13.64
C ARG A 106 -26.42 19.78 13.55
N ASN A 107 -26.56 18.99 12.48
CA ASN A 107 -27.62 17.99 12.37
C ASN A 107 -27.45 16.86 13.39
N LEU A 108 -26.24 16.40 13.67
CA LEU A 108 -25.98 15.43 14.75
C LEU A 108 -26.31 16.00 16.14
N TYR A 109 -26.04 17.27 16.39
CA TYR A 109 -26.45 17.96 17.63
C TYR A 109 -27.98 18.14 17.73
N PHE A 110 -28.66 18.50 16.64
CA PHE A 110 -30.12 18.59 16.61
C PHE A 110 -30.79 17.22 16.77
N HIS A 111 -30.23 16.16 16.18
CA HIS A 111 -30.72 14.79 16.35
C HIS A 111 -30.42 14.22 17.74
N SER A 112 -29.29 14.59 18.35
CA SER A 112 -29.00 14.32 19.77
C SER A 112 -30.08 14.92 20.66
N ASN A 113 -30.41 16.20 20.49
CA ASN A 113 -31.49 16.88 21.23
C ASN A 113 -32.89 16.27 20.98
N HIS A 114 -33.14 15.74 19.78
CA HIS A 114 -34.38 15.05 19.47
C HIS A 114 -34.46 13.66 20.11
N LEU A 115 -33.34 12.94 20.19
CA LEU A 115 -33.23 11.66 20.90
C LEU A 115 -33.37 11.85 22.42
N THR A 116 -32.76 12.88 23.03
CA THR A 116 -32.97 13.20 24.45
C THR A 116 -34.42 13.56 24.74
N LYS A 117 -35.08 14.36 23.89
CA LYS A 117 -36.52 14.69 24.06
C LYS A 117 -37.45 13.49 23.85
N LYS A 118 -37.10 12.56 22.96
CA LYS A 118 -37.88 11.32 22.75
C LYS A 118 -37.66 10.31 23.88
N LEU A 119 -36.47 10.31 24.48
CA LEU A 119 -36.15 9.57 25.69
C LEU A 119 -36.84 10.17 26.93
N GLU A 120 -36.94 11.50 27.05
CA GLU A 120 -37.74 12.17 28.10
C GLU A 120 -39.23 11.79 28.05
N HIS A 121 -39.76 11.45 26.88
CA HIS A 121 -41.13 10.94 26.75
C HIS A 121 -41.25 9.44 27.10
N LEU A 122 -40.17 8.67 26.98
CA LEU A 122 -40.05 7.26 27.39
C LEU A 122 -39.62 7.10 28.86
N TYR A 123 -39.22 8.20 29.53
CA TYR A 123 -38.82 8.28 30.95
C TYR A 123 -39.93 7.86 31.92
N ILE A 124 -41.17 7.74 31.45
CA ILE A 124 -42.32 7.33 32.26
C ILE A 124 -42.29 5.81 32.54
N GLN A 125 -41.43 5.01 31.89
CA GLN A 125 -41.44 3.54 32.01
C GLN A 125 -40.09 2.85 32.25
N LEU A 126 -38.95 3.55 32.30
CA LEU A 126 -37.64 2.93 32.54
C LEU A 126 -37.04 3.33 33.91
N PRO A 127 -36.38 2.40 34.63
CA PRO A 127 -35.56 2.73 35.81
C PRO A 127 -34.45 3.75 35.46
N PRO A 128 -34.20 4.74 36.33
CA PRO A 128 -33.28 5.84 36.05
C PRO A 128 -31.85 5.38 35.72
N ASP A 129 -31.39 4.27 36.31
CA ASP A 129 -30.05 3.72 36.10
C ASP A 129 -29.81 3.18 34.67
N ILE A 130 -30.86 2.64 34.04
CA ILE A 130 -30.80 2.10 32.67
C ILE A 130 -30.77 3.25 31.67
N ALA A 131 -31.60 4.28 31.89
CA ALA A 131 -31.60 5.48 31.07
C ALA A 131 -30.24 6.19 31.12
N GLN A 132 -29.66 6.33 32.31
CA GLN A 132 -28.35 6.97 32.50
C GLN A 132 -27.23 6.19 31.80
N SER A 133 -27.26 4.86 31.83
CA SER A 133 -26.27 3.99 31.19
C SER A 133 -26.36 4.04 29.65
N ILE A 134 -27.56 4.16 29.09
CA ILE A 134 -27.77 4.35 27.65
C ILE A 134 -27.25 5.73 27.21
N ILE A 135 -27.55 6.79 27.96
CA ILE A 135 -27.06 8.15 27.69
C ILE A 135 -25.54 8.19 27.76
N ASN A 136 -24.93 7.56 28.78
CA ASN A 136 -23.48 7.49 28.92
C ASN A 136 -22.81 6.66 27.82
N GLY A 137 -23.44 5.55 27.37
CA GLY A 137 -22.96 4.75 26.25
C GLY A 137 -23.00 5.51 24.92
N ILE A 138 -24.09 6.25 24.67
CA ILE A 138 -24.23 7.13 23.49
C ILE A 138 -23.18 8.24 23.52
N ASN A 139 -23.00 8.91 24.66
CA ASN A 139 -21.99 9.96 24.82
C ASN A 139 -20.57 9.40 24.64
N GLY A 140 -20.27 8.20 25.15
CA GLY A 140 -19.00 7.51 24.95
C GLY A 140 -18.73 7.18 23.48
N LEU A 141 -19.75 6.78 22.71
CA LEU A 141 -19.65 6.57 21.27
C LEU A 141 -19.35 7.88 20.53
N PHE A 142 -20.02 8.99 20.88
CA PHE A 142 -19.75 10.30 20.30
C PHE A 142 -18.36 10.84 20.64
N GLN A 143 -17.88 10.59 21.86
CA GLN A 143 -16.54 10.98 22.30
C GLN A 143 -15.45 10.15 21.57
N ASN A 144 -15.71 8.87 21.30
CA ASN A 144 -14.84 8.04 20.49
C ASN A 144 -14.82 8.48 19.02
N LEU A 145 -15.97 8.85 18.44
CA LEU A 145 -16.07 9.37 17.07
C LEU A 145 -15.30 10.68 16.90
N THR A 146 -15.45 11.62 17.83
CA THR A 146 -14.69 12.89 17.81
C THR A 146 -13.19 12.65 18.00
N THR A 147 -12.78 11.66 18.80
CA THR A 147 -11.38 11.25 18.93
C THR A 147 -10.84 10.63 17.63
N ILE A 148 -11.64 9.82 16.93
CA ILE A 148 -11.28 9.24 15.62
C ILE A 148 -11.12 10.36 14.58
N ILE A 149 -12.07 11.30 14.53
CA ILE A 149 -11.98 12.48 13.65
C ILE A 149 -10.73 13.32 13.98
N GLY A 150 -10.45 13.55 15.26
CA GLY A 150 -9.24 14.23 15.72
C GLY A 150 -7.96 13.51 15.31
N LYS A 151 -7.93 12.18 15.37
CA LYS A 151 -6.81 11.35 14.88
C LYS A 151 -6.68 11.37 13.35
N CYS A 152 -7.78 11.45 12.61
CA CYS A 152 -7.75 11.64 11.15
C CYS A 152 -7.19 13.02 10.79
N ILE A 153 -7.59 14.08 11.50
CA ILE A 153 -7.07 15.44 11.32
C ILE A 153 -5.58 15.50 11.67
N SER A 154 -5.17 14.90 12.79
CA SER A 154 -3.74 14.88 13.16
C SER A 154 -2.90 14.04 12.19
N SER A 155 -3.47 12.98 11.60
CA SER A 155 -2.83 12.23 10.53
C SER A 155 -2.74 13.05 9.23
N LEU A 156 -3.77 13.83 8.88
CA LEU A 156 -3.71 14.77 7.75
C LEU A 156 -2.64 15.85 7.95
N LEU A 157 -2.53 16.39 9.17
CA LEU A 157 -1.48 17.34 9.53
C LEU A 157 -0.09 16.71 9.50
N SER A 158 0.05 15.44 9.91
CA SER A 158 1.33 14.72 9.82
C SER A 158 1.71 14.43 8.37
N PHE A 159 0.74 14.15 7.48
CA PHE A 159 0.97 14.10 6.03
C PHE A 159 1.52 15.42 5.48
N ILE A 160 0.99 16.56 5.93
CA ILE A 160 1.50 17.89 5.54
C ILE A 160 2.94 18.08 6.01
N SER A 161 3.26 17.67 7.25
CA SER A 161 4.63 17.74 7.78
C SER A 161 5.63 16.82 7.06
N ALA A 162 5.16 15.79 6.36
CA ALA A 162 5.98 14.87 5.57
C ALA A 162 6.28 15.38 4.14
N ILE A 163 5.63 16.46 3.69
CA ILE A 163 5.79 17.02 2.33
C ILE A 163 7.27 17.34 2.00
N PRO A 164 8.06 17.99 2.87
CA PRO A 164 9.46 18.30 2.55
C PRO A 164 10.30 17.03 2.33
N GLY A 165 10.11 16.01 3.17
CA GLY A 165 10.78 14.71 3.02
C GLY A 165 10.37 13.99 1.74
N PHE A 166 9.09 14.08 1.35
CA PHE A 166 8.59 13.55 0.08
C PHE A 166 9.25 14.22 -1.14
N PHE A 167 9.44 15.54 -1.13
CA PHE A 167 10.13 16.24 -2.23
C PHE A 167 11.58 15.80 -2.38
N ILE A 168 12.31 15.65 -1.27
CA ILE A 168 13.69 15.14 -1.29
C ILE A 168 13.70 13.71 -1.83
N PHE A 169 12.82 12.84 -1.34
CA PHE A 169 12.67 11.46 -1.82
C PHE A 169 12.39 11.40 -3.32
N LEU A 170 11.47 12.24 -3.80
CA LEU A 170 11.07 12.31 -5.20
C LEU A 170 12.21 12.81 -6.08
N LEU A 171 12.95 13.85 -5.65
CA LEU A 171 14.12 14.37 -6.36
C LEU A 171 15.21 13.30 -6.48
N VAL A 172 15.56 12.64 -5.36
CA VAL A 172 16.55 11.55 -5.36
C VAL A 172 16.12 10.42 -6.29
N THR A 173 14.84 10.02 -6.25
CA THR A 173 14.29 9.00 -7.14
C THR A 173 14.39 9.41 -8.61
N ILE A 174 14.08 10.65 -8.96
CA ILE A 174 14.20 11.13 -10.34
C ILE A 174 15.66 11.10 -10.81
N MET A 175 16.57 11.63 -10.00
CA MET A 175 18.00 11.65 -10.35
C MET A 175 18.59 10.24 -10.48
N ALA A 176 18.28 9.36 -9.54
CA ALA A 176 18.71 7.97 -9.60
C ALA A 176 18.11 7.26 -10.82
N THR A 177 16.84 7.51 -11.15
CA THR A 177 16.20 6.95 -12.36
C THR A 177 16.95 7.39 -13.62
N PHE A 178 17.27 8.68 -13.73
CA PHE A 178 18.02 9.22 -14.85
C PHE A 178 19.40 8.57 -14.99
N PHE A 179 20.20 8.52 -13.92
CA PHE A 179 21.54 7.94 -13.96
C PHE A 179 21.51 6.43 -14.27
N ILE A 180 20.63 5.67 -13.62
CA ILE A 180 20.48 4.23 -13.85
C ILE A 180 20.04 3.96 -15.30
N ALA A 181 19.07 4.71 -15.83
CA ALA A 181 18.59 4.54 -17.21
C ALA A 181 19.64 4.92 -18.26
N ARG A 182 20.37 6.03 -18.03
CA ARG A 182 21.47 6.48 -18.88
C ARG A 182 22.59 5.45 -18.93
N ASP A 183 23.12 5.04 -17.77
CA ASP A 183 24.30 4.17 -17.68
C ASP A 183 23.97 2.67 -17.64
N LYS A 184 22.70 2.30 -17.82
CA LYS A 184 22.23 0.91 -17.84
C LYS A 184 23.11 -0.06 -18.67
N PRO A 185 23.61 0.29 -19.87
CA PRO A 185 24.49 -0.60 -20.63
C PRO A 185 25.84 -0.83 -19.94
N LYS A 186 26.40 0.21 -19.32
CA LYS A 186 27.65 0.13 -18.56
C LYS A 186 27.45 -0.67 -17.28
N ILE A 187 26.38 -0.39 -16.53
CA ILE A 187 26.00 -1.12 -15.32
C ILE A 187 25.82 -2.61 -15.67
N LYS A 188 25.11 -2.93 -16.74
CA LYS A 188 24.93 -4.32 -17.21
C LYS A 188 26.26 -4.99 -17.54
N LYS A 189 27.16 -4.32 -18.27
CA LYS A 189 28.50 -4.86 -18.59
C LYS A 189 29.32 -5.10 -17.34
N PHE A 190 29.32 -4.16 -16.39
CA PHE A 190 30.01 -4.29 -15.12
C PHE A 190 29.49 -5.48 -14.31
N ILE A 191 28.16 -5.60 -14.14
CA ILE A 191 27.54 -6.73 -13.42
C ILE A 191 27.90 -8.06 -14.09
N ILE A 192 27.80 -8.16 -15.41
CA ILE A 192 28.14 -9.40 -16.14
C ILE A 192 29.62 -9.76 -15.96
N ALA A 193 30.51 -8.77 -15.95
CA ALA A 193 31.95 -8.99 -15.77
C ALA A 193 32.31 -9.56 -14.38
N GLN A 194 31.48 -9.30 -13.36
CA GLN A 194 31.69 -9.82 -12.00
C GLN A 194 31.08 -11.20 -11.76
N LEU A 195 30.29 -11.73 -12.71
CA LEU A 195 29.64 -13.02 -12.54
C LEU A 195 30.48 -14.15 -13.16
N PRO A 196 30.67 -15.29 -12.45
CA PRO A 196 31.31 -16.46 -13.03
C PRO A 196 30.49 -17.01 -14.22
N LYS A 197 31.17 -17.54 -15.24
CA LYS A 197 30.56 -17.92 -16.54
C LYS A 197 29.35 -18.86 -16.42
N ASN A 198 29.33 -19.76 -15.43
CA ASN A 198 28.20 -20.66 -15.16
C ASN A 198 26.92 -19.96 -14.65
N THR A 199 27.04 -18.76 -14.08
CA THR A 199 25.89 -17.99 -13.57
C THR A 199 25.23 -17.15 -14.68
N ILE A 200 25.96 -16.83 -15.75
CA ILE A 200 25.47 -15.98 -16.85
C ILE A 200 24.33 -16.66 -17.62
N SER A 201 24.44 -17.96 -17.91
CA SER A 201 23.38 -18.74 -18.56
C SER A 201 22.13 -18.87 -17.68
N LYS A 202 22.31 -19.10 -16.37
CA LYS A 202 21.21 -19.12 -15.38
C LYS A 202 20.56 -17.74 -15.22
N SER A 203 21.31 -16.64 -15.28
CA SER A 203 20.79 -15.27 -15.10
C SER A 203 19.75 -14.84 -16.14
N ARG A 204 19.85 -15.38 -17.36
CA ARG A 204 18.87 -15.10 -18.43
C ARG A 204 17.51 -15.72 -18.11
N ILE A 205 17.53 -16.93 -17.57
CA ILE A 205 16.33 -17.67 -17.14
C ILE A 205 15.70 -16.98 -15.91
N ILE A 206 16.52 -16.53 -14.95
CA ILE A 206 16.06 -15.75 -13.78
C ILE A 206 15.34 -14.49 -14.23
N LYS A 207 15.98 -13.71 -15.11
CA LYS A 207 15.42 -12.44 -15.58
C LYS A 207 14.06 -12.66 -16.27
N GLN A 208 13.92 -13.72 -17.06
CA GLN A 208 12.70 -14.01 -17.80
C GLN A 208 11.57 -14.46 -16.87
N ASN A 209 11.85 -15.38 -15.94
CA ASN A 209 10.84 -15.93 -15.03
C ASN A 209 10.39 -14.92 -13.97
N LEU A 210 11.32 -14.13 -13.42
CA LEU A 210 11.06 -13.19 -12.35
C LEU A 210 10.35 -11.93 -12.88
N LEU A 211 10.74 -11.44 -14.07
CA LEU A 211 9.97 -10.38 -14.75
C LEU A 211 8.58 -10.87 -15.14
N PHE A 212 8.41 -12.11 -15.62
CA PHE A 212 7.10 -12.64 -15.96
C PHE A 212 6.19 -12.76 -14.74
N ALA A 213 6.69 -13.26 -13.61
CA ALA A 213 5.93 -13.36 -12.37
C ALA A 213 5.57 -11.98 -11.79
N LEU A 214 6.52 -11.04 -11.73
CA LEU A 214 6.26 -9.69 -11.20
C LEU A 214 5.34 -8.87 -12.09
N THR A 215 5.57 -8.86 -13.40
CA THR A 215 4.71 -8.13 -14.34
C THR A 215 3.31 -8.74 -14.39
N GLY A 216 3.23 -10.06 -14.27
CA GLY A 216 1.99 -10.81 -14.12
C GLY A 216 1.18 -10.40 -12.89
N TYR A 217 1.80 -10.43 -11.71
CA TYR A 217 1.19 -10.01 -10.45
C TYR A 217 0.77 -8.52 -10.47
N ILE A 218 1.65 -7.62 -10.91
CA ILE A 218 1.35 -6.19 -10.98
C ILE A 218 0.18 -5.94 -11.95
N LYS A 219 0.20 -6.58 -13.12
CA LYS A 219 -0.89 -6.48 -14.10
C LYS A 219 -2.20 -7.00 -13.51
N ALA A 220 -2.17 -8.14 -12.83
CA ALA A 220 -3.34 -8.70 -12.16
C ALA A 220 -3.90 -7.73 -11.11
N GLN A 221 -3.03 -7.13 -10.30
CA GLN A 221 -3.42 -6.18 -9.26
C GLN A 221 -4.04 -4.92 -9.85
N PHE A 222 -3.46 -4.35 -10.92
CA PHE A 222 -4.04 -3.20 -11.61
C PHE A 222 -5.42 -3.51 -12.20
N ILE A 223 -5.61 -4.71 -12.76
CA ILE A 223 -6.92 -5.12 -13.28
C ILE A 223 -7.93 -5.21 -12.15
N LEU A 224 -7.59 -5.88 -11.04
CA LEU A 224 -8.46 -5.99 -9.87
C LEU A 224 -8.82 -4.62 -9.31
N MET A 225 -7.83 -3.74 -9.09
CA MET A 225 -8.05 -2.37 -8.61
C MET A 225 -8.98 -1.59 -9.55
N PHE A 226 -8.80 -1.72 -10.86
CA PHE A 226 -9.64 -1.03 -11.84
C PHE A 226 -11.09 -1.52 -11.80
N ILE A 227 -11.29 -2.83 -11.68
CA ILE A 227 -12.64 -3.42 -11.55
C ILE A 227 -13.31 -2.92 -10.27
N THR A 228 -12.61 -2.99 -9.14
CA THR A 228 -13.07 -2.46 -7.85
C THR A 228 -13.41 -0.98 -7.95
N PHE A 229 -12.58 -0.17 -8.63
CA PHE A 229 -12.85 1.26 -8.82
C PHE A 229 -14.14 1.50 -9.61
N VAL A 230 -14.34 0.79 -10.72
CA VAL A 230 -15.51 0.96 -11.60
C VAL A 230 -16.79 0.54 -10.89
N GLU A 231 -16.83 -0.67 -10.34
CA GLU A 231 -18.04 -1.17 -9.67
C GLU A 231 -18.40 -0.35 -8.42
N SER A 232 -17.38 0.07 -7.65
CA SER A 232 -17.53 0.93 -6.48
C SER A 232 -18.04 2.31 -6.87
N THR A 233 -17.51 2.91 -7.95
CA THR A 233 -17.99 4.21 -8.45
C THR A 233 -19.44 4.14 -8.88
N ILE A 234 -19.80 3.12 -9.68
CA ILE A 234 -21.17 2.94 -10.15
C ILE A 234 -22.11 2.72 -8.98
N GLY A 235 -21.78 1.78 -8.08
CA GLY A 235 -22.58 1.45 -6.92
C GLY A 235 -22.79 2.66 -5.99
N LEU A 236 -21.73 3.34 -5.59
CA LEU A 236 -21.82 4.51 -4.71
C LEU A 236 -22.62 5.66 -5.36
N THR A 237 -22.50 5.83 -6.68
CA THR A 237 -23.26 6.84 -7.43
C THR A 237 -24.74 6.51 -7.47
N ILE A 238 -25.11 5.25 -7.70
CA ILE A 238 -26.52 4.79 -7.69
C ILE A 238 -27.14 4.96 -6.30
N ILE A 239 -26.38 4.68 -5.24
CA ILE A 239 -26.84 4.84 -3.85
C ILE A 239 -27.00 6.33 -3.47
N GLY A 240 -26.45 7.25 -4.28
CA GLY A 240 -26.44 8.68 -3.97
C GLY A 240 -25.51 9.02 -2.82
N ILE A 241 -24.39 8.30 -2.69
CA ILE A 241 -23.34 8.65 -1.73
C ILE A 241 -22.50 9.77 -2.31
N ASP A 242 -22.44 10.88 -1.58
CA ASP A 242 -21.56 11.99 -1.93
C ASP A 242 -20.11 11.52 -2.02
N TYR A 243 -19.35 12.11 -2.94
CA TYR A 243 -17.94 11.78 -3.16
C TYR A 243 -17.70 10.32 -3.62
N ALA A 244 -18.70 9.68 -4.25
CA ALA A 244 -18.64 8.31 -4.77
C ALA A 244 -17.33 7.96 -5.49
N VAL A 245 -16.89 8.78 -6.45
CA VAL A 245 -15.68 8.55 -7.25
C VAL A 245 -14.41 8.56 -6.37
N LEU A 246 -14.32 9.46 -5.40
CA LEU A 246 -13.14 9.58 -4.54
C LEU A 246 -13.09 8.46 -3.51
N ILE A 247 -14.23 8.12 -2.91
CA ILE A 247 -14.35 6.96 -2.01
C ILE A 247 -13.98 5.70 -2.77
N ALA A 248 -14.46 5.53 -4.01
CA ALA A 248 -14.11 4.40 -4.86
C ALA A 248 -12.62 4.35 -5.22
N PHE A 249 -12.00 5.50 -5.51
CA PHE A 249 -10.58 5.59 -5.80
C PHE A 249 -9.73 5.13 -4.62
N PHE A 250 -9.96 5.70 -3.43
CA PHE A 250 -9.24 5.26 -2.23
C PHE A 250 -9.56 3.80 -1.88
N ALA A 251 -10.80 3.36 -2.06
CA ALA A 251 -11.19 1.98 -1.79
C ALA A 251 -10.39 1.04 -2.70
N SER A 252 -10.26 1.33 -3.99
CA SER A 252 -9.48 0.54 -4.94
C SER A 252 -7.98 0.51 -4.62
N ILE A 253 -7.40 1.61 -4.14
CA ILE A 253 -5.99 1.65 -3.71
C ILE A 253 -5.79 0.78 -2.46
N ILE A 254 -6.67 0.89 -1.47
CA ILE A 254 -6.59 0.09 -0.25
C ILE A 254 -6.92 -1.37 -0.55
N ASP A 255 -7.76 -1.63 -1.55
CA ASP A 255 -8.05 -2.98 -2.06
C ASP A 255 -6.77 -3.67 -2.52
N ALA A 256 -5.83 -2.91 -3.09
CA ALA A 256 -4.53 -3.45 -3.47
C ALA A 256 -3.72 -4.03 -2.29
N LEU A 257 -4.15 -3.79 -1.04
CA LEU A 257 -3.57 -4.31 0.20
C LEU A 257 -4.33 -5.57 0.67
N PRO A 258 -3.71 -6.76 0.59
CA PRO A 258 -4.32 -8.06 0.89
C PRO A 258 -4.96 -8.27 2.27
N ILE A 259 -4.62 -7.46 3.29
CA ILE A 259 -5.18 -7.62 4.66
C ILE A 259 -6.28 -6.59 4.95
N LEU A 260 -6.21 -5.40 4.37
CA LEU A 260 -7.16 -4.31 4.66
C LEU A 260 -8.37 -4.36 3.71
N GLY A 261 -8.11 -4.60 2.43
CA GLY A 261 -9.13 -4.65 1.38
C GLY A 261 -10.01 -3.40 1.30
N THR A 262 -11.06 -3.47 0.49
CA THR A 262 -12.12 -2.45 0.46
C THR A 262 -12.85 -2.29 1.80
N GLY A 263 -12.82 -3.30 2.67
CA GLY A 263 -13.50 -3.31 3.97
C GLY A 263 -13.10 -2.16 4.88
N PHE A 264 -11.84 -1.71 4.81
CA PHE A 264 -11.36 -0.57 5.59
C PHE A 264 -12.14 0.73 5.32
N ILE A 265 -12.68 0.90 4.11
CA ILE A 265 -13.51 2.07 3.76
C ILE A 265 -14.99 1.76 3.96
N TYR A 266 -15.46 0.62 3.47
CA TYR A 266 -16.88 0.29 3.44
C TYR A 266 -17.45 0.03 4.84
N VAL A 267 -16.73 -0.64 5.73
CA VAL A 267 -17.24 -0.98 7.07
C VAL A 267 -17.50 0.27 7.92
N PRO A 268 -16.57 1.25 8.05
CA PRO A 268 -16.87 2.50 8.75
C PRO A 268 -17.99 3.30 8.09
N LEU A 269 -18.08 3.30 6.76
CA LEU A 269 -19.10 4.04 6.02
C LEU A 269 -20.50 3.48 6.28
N ILE A 270 -20.65 2.15 6.24
CA ILE A 270 -21.90 1.45 6.57
C ILE A 270 -22.31 1.76 8.02
N LEU A 271 -21.36 1.65 8.95
CA LEU A 271 -21.62 1.90 10.38
C LEU A 271 -22.04 3.36 10.62
N LEU A 272 -21.43 4.32 9.93
CA LEU A 272 -21.82 5.72 9.99
C LEU A 272 -23.27 5.92 9.52
N LYS A 273 -23.64 5.34 8.37
CA LYS A 273 -25.00 5.46 7.82
C LYS A 273 -26.06 4.78 8.70
N PHE A 274 -25.69 3.69 9.38
CA PHE A 274 -26.52 3.06 10.39
C PHE A 274 -26.78 3.99 11.58
N LEU A 275 -25.73 4.64 12.10
CA LEU A 275 -25.84 5.56 13.24
C LEU A 275 -26.61 6.85 12.88
N THR A 276 -26.51 7.32 11.64
CA THR A 276 -27.29 8.47 11.14
C THR A 276 -28.73 8.12 10.75
N HIS A 277 -29.21 6.91 11.09
CA HIS A 277 -30.56 6.42 10.78
C HIS A 277 -30.90 6.41 9.28
N SER A 278 -29.88 6.38 8.42
CA SER A 278 -30.02 6.26 6.97
C SER A 278 -30.02 4.77 6.58
N TYR A 279 -31.00 4.02 7.10
CA TYR A 279 -31.03 2.56 6.98
C TYR A 279 -31.08 2.05 5.54
N ASP A 280 -31.74 2.80 4.65
CA ASP A 280 -31.78 2.50 3.23
C ASP A 280 -30.38 2.53 2.58
N GLN A 281 -29.64 3.63 2.80
CA GLN A 281 -28.24 3.73 2.34
C GLN A 281 -27.33 2.70 3.01
N CYS A 282 -27.56 2.36 4.28
CA CYS A 282 -26.82 1.32 5.00
C CYS A 282 -27.00 -0.07 4.35
N LEU A 283 -28.25 -0.43 4.01
CA LEU A 283 -28.57 -1.69 3.34
C LEU A 283 -27.91 -1.74 1.96
N HIS A 284 -28.09 -0.69 1.15
CA HIS A 284 -27.53 -0.62 -0.19
C HIS A 284 -25.99 -0.66 -0.19
N LEU A 285 -25.33 0.03 0.75
CA LEU A 285 -23.87 -0.02 0.93
C LEU A 285 -23.39 -1.42 1.35
N SER A 286 -24.15 -2.11 2.19
CA SER A 286 -23.82 -3.48 2.62
C SER A 286 -23.91 -4.47 1.46
N ILE A 287 -24.95 -4.32 0.62
CA ILE A 287 -25.12 -5.10 -0.61
C ILE A 287 -23.97 -4.81 -1.58
N LEU A 288 -23.66 -3.54 -1.83
CA LEU A 288 -22.55 -3.14 -2.69
C LEU A 288 -21.22 -3.72 -2.20
N TYR A 289 -20.93 -3.61 -0.90
CA TYR A 289 -19.72 -4.18 -0.32
C TYR A 289 -19.67 -5.70 -0.49
N GLY A 290 -20.79 -6.40 -0.30
CA GLY A 290 -20.91 -7.83 -0.57
C GLY A 290 -20.61 -8.19 -2.03
N ILE A 291 -21.12 -7.39 -2.98
CA ILE A 291 -20.84 -7.57 -4.41
C ILE A 291 -19.34 -7.40 -4.69
N ILE A 292 -18.72 -6.33 -4.18
CA ILE A 292 -17.28 -6.07 -4.37
C ILE A 292 -16.43 -7.24 -3.86
N ILE A 293 -16.72 -7.74 -2.65
CA ILE A 293 -16.02 -8.92 -2.11
C ILE A 293 -16.21 -10.13 -3.01
N LEU A 294 -17.45 -10.39 -3.44
CA LEU A 294 -17.77 -11.55 -4.25
C LEU A 294 -17.07 -11.49 -5.62
N VAL A 295 -17.15 -10.36 -6.30
CA VAL A 295 -16.48 -10.12 -7.58
C VAL A 295 -14.97 -10.34 -7.42
N ARG A 296 -14.38 -9.77 -6.37
CA ARG A 296 -12.97 -10.00 -6.07
C ARG A 296 -12.65 -11.47 -5.84
N GLN A 297 -13.39 -12.17 -4.99
CA GLN A 297 -13.15 -13.58 -4.68
C GLN A 297 -13.24 -14.48 -5.93
N LEU A 298 -14.09 -14.11 -6.90
CA LEU A 298 -14.23 -14.83 -8.17
C LEU A 298 -13.14 -14.50 -9.19
N LEU A 299 -12.74 -13.23 -9.26
CA LEU A 299 -11.80 -12.74 -10.26
C LEU A 299 -10.35 -12.93 -9.84
N GLU A 300 -10.04 -12.82 -8.56
CA GLU A 300 -8.71 -12.98 -8.00
C GLU A 300 -8.06 -14.31 -8.43
N PRO A 301 -8.68 -15.50 -8.25
CA PRO A 301 -8.10 -16.75 -8.74
C PRO A 301 -8.08 -16.85 -10.28
N LYS A 302 -8.96 -16.18 -11.02
CA LYS A 302 -8.95 -16.21 -12.50
C LYS A 302 -7.83 -15.34 -13.08
N ILE A 303 -7.56 -14.21 -12.45
CA ILE A 303 -6.57 -13.22 -12.88
C ILE A 303 -5.18 -13.59 -12.34
N LEU A 304 -5.09 -14.16 -11.13
CA LEU A 304 -3.84 -14.62 -10.52
C LEU A 304 -3.48 -16.08 -10.80
N GLY A 305 -4.45 -16.90 -11.22
CA GLY A 305 -4.42 -18.38 -11.14
C GLY A 305 -3.32 -19.12 -11.90
N ASN A 306 -2.53 -18.44 -12.73
CA ASN A 306 -1.49 -19.10 -13.51
C ASN A 306 -0.06 -18.64 -13.19
N GLN A 307 0.18 -17.81 -12.16
CA GLN A 307 1.49 -17.15 -12.04
C GLN A 307 2.24 -17.31 -10.73
N ILE A 308 1.61 -17.77 -9.64
CA ILE A 308 2.30 -17.78 -8.34
C ILE A 308 1.99 -19.07 -7.61
N GLY A 309 2.79 -20.12 -7.87
CA GLY A 309 2.79 -21.37 -7.10
C GLY A 309 3.36 -21.20 -5.69
N LEU A 310 2.84 -20.23 -4.92
CA LEU A 310 3.20 -20.01 -3.53
C LEU A 310 2.13 -20.60 -2.61
N TYR A 311 2.59 -21.26 -1.54
CA TYR A 311 1.70 -21.76 -0.49
C TYR A 311 1.05 -20.58 0.26
N PRO A 312 -0.29 -20.55 0.42
CA PRO A 312 -1.01 -19.43 1.04
C PRO A 312 -0.48 -19.02 2.41
N LEU A 313 -0.09 -19.99 3.24
CA LEU A 313 0.49 -19.74 4.56
C LEU A 313 1.81 -18.98 4.50
N VAL A 314 2.68 -19.31 3.53
CA VAL A 314 3.98 -18.64 3.33
C VAL A 314 3.75 -17.21 2.85
N THR A 315 2.78 -17.00 1.97
CA THR A 315 2.36 -15.68 1.53
C THR A 315 1.88 -14.84 2.71
N LEU A 316 1.01 -15.39 3.56
CA LEU A 316 0.46 -14.70 4.74
C LEU A 316 1.54 -14.36 5.77
N ILE A 317 2.44 -15.30 6.07
CA ILE A 317 3.59 -15.06 6.96
C ILE A 317 4.47 -13.94 6.39
N SER A 318 4.76 -13.97 5.09
CA SER A 318 5.60 -12.96 4.46
C SER A 318 4.97 -11.57 4.48
N MET A 319 3.65 -11.48 4.33
CA MET A 319 2.91 -10.23 4.45
C MET A 319 2.96 -9.69 5.87
N TYR A 320 2.75 -10.55 6.86
CA TYR A 320 2.78 -10.15 8.26
C TYR A 320 4.17 -9.67 8.68
N VAL A 321 5.21 -10.42 8.33
CA VAL A 321 6.60 -10.05 8.59
C VAL A 321 6.95 -8.77 7.83
N GLY A 322 6.59 -8.67 6.55
CA GLY A 322 6.78 -7.48 5.75
C GLY A 322 6.09 -6.26 6.37
N LEU A 323 4.83 -6.39 6.78
CA LEU A 323 4.05 -5.34 7.44
C LEU A 323 4.74 -4.83 8.71
N LYS A 324 5.32 -5.72 9.51
CA LYS A 324 6.06 -5.36 10.72
C LYS A 324 7.39 -4.67 10.43
N LEU A 325 8.06 -5.02 9.34
CA LEU A 325 9.37 -4.46 8.99
C LEU A 325 9.29 -3.14 8.21
N PHE A 326 8.33 -3.03 7.29
CA PHE A 326 8.26 -1.96 6.30
C PHE A 326 6.91 -1.23 6.28
N GLY A 327 6.07 -1.45 7.30
CA GLY A 327 4.73 -0.88 7.36
C GLY A 327 3.85 -1.37 6.20
N ILE A 328 2.90 -0.55 5.77
CA ILE A 328 1.93 -0.92 4.72
C ILE A 328 2.60 -1.37 3.42
N LEU A 329 3.73 -0.76 3.03
CA LEU A 329 4.50 -1.18 1.84
C LEU A 329 5.07 -2.59 1.97
N GLY A 330 5.35 -3.03 3.20
CA GLY A 330 5.82 -4.36 3.52
C GLY A 330 4.85 -5.49 3.18
N LEU A 331 3.56 -5.18 3.11
CA LEU A 331 2.52 -6.13 2.72
C LEU A 331 2.68 -6.57 1.25
N LEU A 332 3.24 -5.70 0.39
CA LEU A 332 3.60 -6.03 -0.99
C LEU A 332 5.01 -6.63 -1.08
N ILE A 333 5.97 -6.07 -0.34
CA ILE A 333 7.38 -6.50 -0.38
C ILE A 333 7.55 -7.94 0.14
N GLY A 334 6.76 -8.34 1.14
CA GLY A 334 6.81 -9.67 1.75
C GLY A 334 6.62 -10.80 0.72
N PRO A 335 5.44 -10.89 0.08
CA PRO A 335 5.19 -11.88 -0.97
C PRO A 335 6.19 -11.83 -2.11
N ILE A 336 6.57 -10.63 -2.56
CA ILE A 336 7.58 -10.44 -3.62
C ILE A 336 8.91 -11.09 -3.22
N SER A 337 9.33 -10.93 -1.96
CA SER A 337 10.55 -11.53 -1.44
C SER A 337 10.49 -13.05 -1.43
N VAL A 338 9.33 -13.63 -1.11
CA VAL A 338 9.10 -15.09 -1.19
C VAL A 338 9.13 -15.59 -2.63
N VAL A 339 8.52 -14.86 -3.57
CA VAL A 339 8.60 -15.20 -5.01
C VAL A 339 10.06 -15.21 -5.47
N ILE A 340 10.85 -14.21 -5.07
CA ILE A 340 12.27 -14.12 -5.39
C ILE A 340 13.03 -15.33 -4.80
N PHE A 341 12.80 -15.63 -3.51
CA PHE A 341 13.45 -16.72 -2.80
C PHE A 341 13.13 -18.11 -3.41
N THR A 342 11.86 -18.38 -3.66
CA THR A 342 11.41 -19.64 -4.30
C THR A 342 11.92 -19.76 -5.74
N THR A 343 12.05 -18.65 -6.45
CA THR A 343 12.70 -18.63 -7.78
C THR A 343 14.18 -18.97 -7.69
N PHE A 344 14.90 -18.50 -6.67
CA PHE A 344 16.30 -18.86 -6.42
C PHE A 344 16.51 -20.34 -6.06
N GLN A 345 15.54 -20.97 -5.39
CA GLN A 345 15.57 -22.41 -5.13
C GLN A 345 15.31 -23.26 -6.38
N LYS A 346 14.39 -22.84 -7.25
CA LYS A 346 14.06 -23.57 -8.50
C LYS A 346 15.25 -23.70 -9.46
N ILE A 347 16.25 -22.83 -9.34
CA ILE A 347 17.45 -22.77 -10.20
C ILE A 347 18.73 -23.31 -9.54
N ASP A 348 18.59 -24.00 -8.40
CA ASP A 348 19.67 -24.58 -7.61
C ASP A 348 20.76 -23.55 -7.20
N LEU A 349 20.36 -22.29 -6.97
CA LEU A 349 21.23 -21.28 -6.35
C LEU A 349 21.12 -21.31 -4.82
N LEU A 350 19.96 -21.73 -4.31
CA LEU A 350 19.72 -22.00 -2.89
C LEU A 350 19.35 -23.47 -2.72
N PRO A 351 19.71 -24.09 -1.58
CA PRO A 351 19.32 -25.46 -1.30
C PRO A 351 17.79 -25.58 -1.37
N LYS A 352 17.32 -26.53 -2.17
CA LYS A 352 15.91 -26.93 -2.23
C LYS A 352 15.50 -27.43 -0.85
N TRP A 353 14.28 -27.08 -0.44
CA TRP A 353 13.73 -27.67 0.77
C TRP A 353 13.63 -29.18 0.55
N LYS A 354 14.14 -29.95 1.50
CA LYS A 354 13.88 -31.40 1.50
C LYS A 354 12.38 -31.55 1.74
N ASN A 355 11.73 -32.31 0.84
CA ASN A 355 10.31 -32.65 0.95
C ASN A 355 10.00 -33.32 2.28
#